data_AF-A0A1V1X013-F1
#
_entry.id   AF-A0A1V1X013-F1
#
_cell.length_a   1.000
_cell.length_b   1.000
_cell.length_c   1.000
_cell.angle_alpha   90.00
_cell.angle_beta   90.00
_cell.angle_gamma   90.00
#
_symmetry.space_group_name_H-M   'P 1'
#
loop_
_entity.id
_entity.type
_entity.pdbx_description
1 polymer ?
#
loop_
_entity_poly.entity_id
_entity_poly.type
_entity_poly.pdbx_seq_one_letter_code
_entity_poly.pdbx_strand_id
1 'polypeptide(L)'
;MGCTVFVNIRSVAHKGAGGKAVCMTPDVCKTPAAPSPVPIPYPNIAQDSSTADGSKTVKFDGNPIMLKTSNFSTSSGDEAGNAGGGIASSKFKGKAKFVSYSFDVKVEGKNVCRHLDMMLMNGNGFNDNGTYTLRGGDIVSLSRMPNKKECQTAKKLLGDFPSRIRENYKNPKAARAKIAELIALGNDITSVDIPWADSEFPGHLKGLKKEDINEICAGIR
;
A
#
# COMPACT_ATOMS: atom_id res chain seq x y z
N MET A 1 -0.34 -1.87 13.13
CA MET A 1 -0.25 -3.18 12.45
C MET A 1 0.73 -3.00 11.31
N GLY A 2 1.71 -3.88 11.16
CA GLY A 2 2.69 -3.78 10.07
C GLY A 2 2.08 -4.14 8.72
N CYS A 3 2.78 -3.82 7.63
CA CYS A 3 2.39 -4.23 6.28
C CYS A 3 2.89 -5.66 6.00
N THR A 4 2.00 -6.54 5.51
CA THR A 4 2.37 -7.94 5.16
C THR A 4 2.76 -8.11 3.70
N VAL A 5 2.44 -7.12 2.85
CA VAL A 5 2.61 -7.18 1.39
C VAL A 5 3.76 -6.28 0.94
N PHE A 6 4.57 -6.78 0.01
CA PHE A 6 5.78 -6.10 -0.46
C PHE A 6 5.83 -6.05 -1.98
N VAL A 7 6.26 -4.91 -2.50
CA VAL A 7 6.41 -4.63 -3.93
C VAL A 7 7.83 -4.10 -4.15
N ASN A 8 8.57 -4.71 -5.08
CA ASN A 8 9.99 -4.41 -5.31
C ASN A 8 10.81 -4.36 -4.00
N ILE A 9 10.67 -5.40 -3.15
CA ILE A 9 11.41 -5.57 -1.88
C ILE A 9 11.02 -4.52 -0.81
N ARG A 10 10.02 -3.68 -1.06
CA ARG A 10 9.60 -2.59 -0.15
C ARG A 10 8.14 -2.78 0.24
N SER A 11 7.82 -2.60 1.51
CA SER A 11 6.44 -2.73 1.99
C SER A 11 5.52 -1.79 1.24
N VAL A 12 4.31 -2.24 0.94
CA VAL A 12 3.31 -1.41 0.28
C VAL A 12 2.77 -0.37 1.25
N ALA A 13 2.56 0.85 0.78
CA ALA A 13 1.87 1.88 1.54
C ALA A 13 0.35 1.62 1.48
N HIS A 14 -0.32 1.54 2.63
CA HIS A 14 -1.78 1.43 2.73
C HIS A 14 -2.28 2.12 4.00
N LYS A 15 -3.57 2.47 4.06
CA LYS A 15 -4.15 3.31 5.13
C LYS A 15 -3.93 2.80 6.57
N GLY A 16 -3.74 1.50 6.74
CA GLY A 16 -3.60 0.84 8.05
C GLY A 16 -2.17 0.47 8.44
N ALA A 17 -1.16 0.83 7.64
CA ALA A 17 0.21 0.39 7.84
C ALA A 17 0.92 1.11 9.00
N GLY A 18 0.36 2.23 9.48
CA GLY A 18 0.90 3.03 10.58
C GLY A 18 2.16 3.83 10.22
N GLY A 19 2.38 4.09 8.93
CA GLY A 19 3.45 4.92 8.41
C GLY A 19 3.16 6.41 8.38
N LYS A 20 4.24 7.18 8.29
CA LYS A 20 4.24 8.63 8.18
C LYS A 20 5.32 9.11 7.22
N ALA A 21 5.04 10.16 6.47
CA ALA A 21 6.04 10.99 5.83
C ALA A 21 6.42 12.12 6.77
N VAL A 22 7.72 12.32 6.98
CA VAL A 22 8.26 13.47 7.72
C VAL A 22 9.09 14.28 6.74
N CYS A 23 8.92 15.61 6.73
CA CYS A 23 9.71 16.49 5.89
C CYS A 23 11.20 16.35 6.20
N MET A 24 12.03 16.21 5.18
CA MET A 24 13.49 16.15 5.35
C MET A 24 14.08 17.53 5.63
N THR A 25 13.48 18.56 5.05
CA THR A 25 13.75 19.97 5.33
C THR A 25 12.62 20.51 6.20
N PRO A 26 12.88 21.11 7.37
CA PRO A 26 11.83 21.72 8.18
C PRO A 26 11.03 22.76 7.37
N ASP A 27 9.71 22.79 7.51
CA ASP A 27 8.88 23.83 6.90
C ASP A 27 9.12 25.14 7.67
N VAL A 28 9.84 26.08 7.05
CA VAL A 28 10.09 27.39 7.66
C VAL A 28 8.83 28.23 7.50
N CYS A 29 8.04 28.33 8.57
CA CYS A 29 6.79 29.07 8.58
C CYS A 29 6.91 30.45 9.21
N LYS A 30 6.03 31.35 8.79
CA LYS A 30 5.86 32.68 9.40
C LYS A 30 5.17 32.52 10.76
N THR A 31 5.91 32.74 11.84
CA THR A 31 5.39 32.58 13.20
C THR A 31 5.05 33.94 13.82
N PRO A 32 3.87 34.09 14.45
CA PRO A 32 3.53 35.31 15.18
C PRO A 32 4.26 35.35 16.53
N ALA A 33 5.53 35.76 16.51
CA ALA A 33 6.36 36.00 17.69
C ALA A 33 7.07 37.35 17.53
N ALA A 34 7.26 38.13 18.60
CA ALA A 34 7.91 39.44 18.48
C ALA A 34 9.44 39.30 18.31
N PRO A 35 10.07 39.99 17.34
CA PRO A 35 9.49 40.82 16.27
C PRO A 35 8.81 39.99 15.16
N SER A 36 7.55 40.28 14.84
CA SER A 36 6.69 39.41 14.03
C SER A 36 6.56 39.84 12.56
N PRO A 37 6.46 38.90 11.59
CA PRO A 37 6.57 37.45 11.76
C PRO A 37 8.02 36.94 11.68
N VAL A 38 8.37 35.98 12.54
CA VAL A 38 9.69 35.32 12.56
C VAL A 38 9.65 34.05 11.70
N PRO A 39 10.62 33.85 10.78
CA PRO A 39 10.88 32.56 10.14
C PRO A 39 11.29 31.50 11.17
N ILE A 40 10.45 30.49 11.42
CA ILE A 40 10.77 29.39 12.34
C ILE A 40 10.60 28.05 11.63
N PRO A 41 11.59 27.14 11.69
CA PRO A 41 11.49 25.80 11.15
C PRO A 41 10.54 24.92 11.99
N TYR A 42 9.53 24.33 11.37
CA TYR A 42 8.60 23.39 11.97
C TYR A 42 8.72 21.97 11.38
N PRO A 43 8.43 20.93 12.17
CA PRO A 43 8.22 19.60 11.62
C PRO A 43 6.92 19.57 10.81
N ASN A 44 6.94 18.94 9.64
CA ASN A 44 5.75 18.63 8.87
C ASN A 44 5.62 17.12 8.74
N ILE A 45 4.50 16.56 9.23
CA ILE A 45 4.25 15.13 9.32
C ILE A 45 2.90 14.81 8.68
N ALA A 46 2.90 13.95 7.66
CA ALA A 46 1.69 13.41 7.05
C ALA A 46 1.58 11.91 7.35
N GLN A 47 0.38 11.44 7.70
CA GLN A 47 0.15 10.07 8.16
C GLN A 47 -0.72 9.28 7.19
N ASP A 48 -0.45 7.98 7.06
CA ASP A 48 -1.26 7.09 6.22
C ASP A 48 -2.70 6.89 6.69
N SER A 49 -2.98 7.11 7.97
CA SER A 49 -4.34 7.18 8.51
C SER A 49 -5.22 8.21 7.79
N SER A 50 -4.62 9.28 7.26
CA SER A 50 -5.28 10.36 6.50
C SER A 50 -5.37 10.11 4.99
N THR A 51 -5.09 8.88 4.55
CA THR A 51 -5.18 8.44 3.14
C THR A 51 -6.50 8.85 2.49
N ALA A 52 -6.37 9.50 1.34
CA ALA A 52 -7.42 9.79 0.38
C ALA A 52 -7.05 9.24 -1.00
N ASP A 53 -8.06 8.92 -1.79
CA ASP A 53 -7.92 8.43 -3.17
C ASP A 53 -7.06 7.15 -3.31
N GLY A 54 -7.15 6.26 -2.31
CA GLY A 54 -6.58 4.90 -2.36
C GLY A 54 -7.29 4.00 -3.37
N SER A 55 -6.82 2.76 -3.51
CA SER A 55 -7.49 1.73 -4.32
C SER A 55 -8.93 1.50 -3.87
N LYS A 56 -9.79 1.14 -4.83
CA LYS A 56 -11.23 0.91 -4.61
C LYS A 56 -11.55 -0.58 -4.45
N THR A 57 -10.97 -1.42 -5.28
CA THR A 57 -11.29 -2.85 -5.37
C THR A 57 -10.26 -3.72 -4.68
N VAL A 58 -8.98 -3.34 -4.72
CA VAL A 58 -7.88 -4.11 -4.11
C VAL A 58 -7.58 -3.58 -2.72
N LYS A 59 -7.38 -4.46 -1.75
CA LYS A 59 -7.02 -4.11 -0.37
C LYS A 59 -5.89 -5.00 0.12
N PHE A 60 -4.93 -4.42 0.83
CA PHE A 60 -3.90 -5.17 1.56
C PHE A 60 -4.10 -4.97 3.06
N ASP A 61 -3.95 -6.04 3.83
CA ASP A 61 -4.22 -6.05 5.28
C ASP A 61 -5.61 -5.46 5.62
N GLY A 62 -6.61 -5.72 4.77
CA GLY A 62 -7.97 -5.18 4.91
C GLY A 62 -8.14 -3.69 4.57
N ASN A 63 -7.08 -3.02 4.11
CA ASN A 63 -7.04 -1.57 3.90
C ASN A 63 -6.82 -1.18 2.42
N PRO A 64 -7.39 -0.04 1.97
CA PRO A 64 -7.06 0.54 0.67
C PRO A 64 -5.56 0.83 0.54
N ILE A 65 -5.03 0.51 -0.64
CA ILE A 65 -3.63 0.65 -1.02
C ILE A 65 -3.38 2.06 -1.57
N MET A 66 -2.20 2.60 -1.32
CA MET A 66 -1.76 3.86 -1.90
C MET A 66 -1.25 3.65 -3.32
N LEU A 67 -1.87 4.36 -4.26
CA LEU A 67 -1.51 4.38 -5.67
C LEU A 67 -0.88 5.74 -6.03
N LYS A 68 -0.28 5.85 -7.20
CA LYS A 68 0.32 7.11 -7.71
C LYS A 68 -0.62 8.32 -7.60
N THR A 69 -1.94 8.12 -7.68
CA THR A 69 -2.94 9.20 -7.57
C THR A 69 -3.37 9.49 -6.14
N SER A 70 -2.97 8.66 -5.17
CA SER A 70 -3.36 8.78 -3.77
C SER A 70 -2.58 9.89 -3.07
N ASN A 71 -3.16 10.39 -1.98
CA ASN A 71 -2.57 11.46 -1.18
C ASN A 71 -2.89 11.27 0.30
N PHE A 72 -2.09 11.90 1.16
CA PHE A 72 -2.48 12.15 2.53
C PHE A 72 -3.20 13.50 2.56
N SER A 73 -4.43 13.48 3.03
CA SER A 73 -5.35 14.62 2.91
C SER A 73 -4.91 15.83 3.74
N THR A 74 -4.07 15.63 4.76
CA THR A 74 -3.55 16.67 5.64
C THR A 74 -2.20 16.29 6.22
N SER A 75 -1.48 17.29 6.71
CA SER A 75 -0.23 17.15 7.46
C SER A 75 -0.28 18.00 8.75
N SER A 76 0.63 17.78 9.68
CA SER A 76 0.62 18.34 11.04
C SER A 76 2.03 18.64 11.55
N GLY A 77 2.14 19.51 12.56
CA GLY A 77 3.40 19.93 13.20
C GLY A 77 3.82 21.38 12.90
N ASP A 78 3.16 22.03 11.94
CA ASP A 78 3.39 23.40 11.48
C ASP A 78 2.37 24.43 12.03
N GLU A 79 1.51 24.02 12.97
CA GLU A 79 0.34 24.81 13.39
C GLU A 79 0.67 26.13 14.09
N ALA A 80 1.85 26.25 14.70
CA ALA A 80 2.30 27.48 15.34
C ALA A 80 2.78 28.53 14.31
N GLY A 81 3.08 28.12 13.07
CA GLY A 81 3.47 28.97 11.94
C GLY A 81 2.28 29.60 11.19
N ASN A 82 1.24 30.03 11.90
CA ASN A 82 -0.05 30.38 11.31
C ASN A 82 -0.16 31.83 10.79
N ALA A 83 0.93 32.62 10.77
CA ALA A 83 0.94 33.97 10.20
C ALA A 83 1.11 33.94 8.66
N GLY A 84 0.29 33.12 8.00
CA GLY A 84 0.31 32.90 6.54
C GLY A 84 1.02 31.63 6.07
N GLY A 85 1.42 30.73 6.98
CA GLY A 85 2.00 29.42 6.65
C GLY A 85 3.50 29.45 6.31
N GLY A 86 3.96 28.39 5.63
CA GLY A 86 5.34 28.28 5.14
C GLY A 86 5.77 29.48 4.31
N ILE A 87 7.01 29.95 4.46
CA ILE A 87 7.54 31.11 3.71
C ILE A 87 7.47 30.87 2.21
N ALA A 88 7.75 29.64 1.79
CA ALA A 88 7.70 29.25 0.40
C ALA A 88 6.37 28.58 0.00
N SER A 89 5.61 28.03 0.94
CA SER A 89 4.36 27.32 0.64
C SER A 89 3.11 28.21 0.71
N SER A 90 3.14 29.26 1.54
CA SER A 90 1.98 30.06 1.96
C SER A 90 0.78 29.20 2.43
N LYS A 91 1.06 27.98 2.89
CA LYS A 91 0.06 26.99 3.32
C LYS A 91 0.48 26.40 4.66
N PHE A 92 -0.51 25.93 5.41
CA PHE A 92 -0.35 25.11 6.60
C PHE A 92 -1.32 23.93 6.49
N LYS A 93 -0.92 22.73 6.91
CA LYS A 93 -1.73 21.49 6.82
C LYS A 93 -2.12 21.00 5.41
N GLY A 94 -1.32 21.29 4.38
CA GLY A 94 -1.62 20.88 3.01
C GLY A 94 -1.52 19.36 2.76
N LYS A 95 -1.94 18.95 1.55
CA LYS A 95 -1.90 17.54 1.13
C LYS A 95 -0.46 17.06 0.91
N ALA A 96 -0.17 15.81 1.24
CA ALA A 96 1.06 15.15 0.82
C ALA A 96 0.81 14.19 -0.36
N LYS A 97 1.61 14.28 -1.43
CA LYS A 97 1.46 13.48 -2.66
C LYS A 97 2.73 12.71 -2.98
N PHE A 98 2.60 11.47 -3.45
CA PHE A 98 3.74 10.68 -3.88
C PHE A 98 4.35 11.21 -5.18
N VAL A 99 5.68 11.25 -5.24
CA VAL A 99 6.46 11.55 -6.46
C VAL A 99 7.29 10.38 -6.94
N SER A 100 7.56 9.40 -6.08
CA SER A 100 8.05 8.09 -6.48
C SER A 100 7.05 7.00 -6.12
N TYR A 101 7.10 5.91 -6.87
CA TYR A 101 6.22 4.74 -6.78
C TYR A 101 6.90 3.57 -7.50
N SER A 102 6.31 2.38 -7.47
CA SER A 102 6.78 1.22 -8.23
C SER A 102 6.86 1.53 -9.73
N PHE A 103 7.90 1.06 -10.41
CA PHE A 103 8.07 1.30 -11.85
C PHE A 103 7.25 0.32 -12.71
N ASP A 104 7.03 -0.88 -12.19
CA ASP A 104 6.52 -2.05 -12.91
C ASP A 104 5.22 -2.60 -12.34
N VAL A 105 5.02 -2.53 -11.02
CA VAL A 105 3.81 -3.03 -10.37
C VAL A 105 2.73 -1.96 -10.32
N LYS A 106 1.55 -2.32 -10.83
CA LYS A 106 0.39 -1.44 -10.92
C LYS A 106 -0.84 -2.15 -10.38
N VAL A 107 -1.64 -1.45 -9.60
CA VAL A 107 -2.95 -1.88 -9.13
C VAL A 107 -3.98 -0.89 -9.68
N GLU A 108 -5.07 -1.39 -10.23
CA GLU A 108 -6.10 -0.57 -10.91
C GLU A 108 -5.50 0.33 -12.02
N GLY A 109 -4.48 -0.19 -12.71
CA GLY A 109 -3.76 0.52 -13.78
C GLY A 109 -2.82 1.63 -13.27
N LYS A 110 -2.62 1.78 -11.96
CA LYS A 110 -1.81 2.82 -11.34
C LYS A 110 -0.67 2.23 -10.52
N ASN A 111 0.50 2.86 -10.58
CA ASN A 111 1.68 2.40 -9.87
C ASN A 111 1.47 2.39 -8.35
N VAL A 112 1.96 1.35 -7.69
CA VAL A 112 1.84 1.16 -6.23
C VAL A 112 2.88 2.02 -5.49
N CYS A 113 2.46 2.72 -4.44
CA CYS A 113 3.36 3.46 -3.55
C CYS A 113 3.88 2.56 -2.42
N ARG A 114 5.13 2.76 -2.01
CA ARG A 114 5.85 1.86 -1.09
C ARG A 114 6.57 2.62 0.02
N HIS A 115 6.98 1.88 1.04
CA HIS A 115 7.92 2.36 2.05
C HIS A 115 9.17 2.96 1.39
N LEU A 116 9.65 4.11 1.85
CA LEU A 116 10.74 4.94 1.31
C LEU A 116 10.40 5.71 0.03
N ASP A 117 9.16 5.66 -0.47
CA ASP A 117 8.80 6.46 -1.64
C ASP A 117 8.69 7.93 -1.23
N MET A 118 9.21 8.79 -2.08
CA MET A 118 9.26 10.22 -1.84
C MET A 118 7.87 10.83 -2.01
N MET A 119 7.60 11.83 -1.18
CA MET A 119 6.39 12.63 -1.20
C MET A 119 6.73 14.11 -1.23
N LEU A 120 5.87 14.87 -1.89
CA LEU A 120 5.78 16.31 -1.77
C LEU A 120 4.74 16.64 -0.70
N MET A 121 5.12 17.41 0.29
CA MET A 121 4.29 17.79 1.43
C MET A 121 3.72 19.20 1.22
N ASN A 122 2.67 19.53 1.99
CA ASN A 122 2.00 20.84 1.98
C ASN A 122 1.51 21.33 0.58
N GLY A 123 1.29 20.40 -0.36
CA GLY A 123 0.80 20.68 -1.71
C GLY A 123 1.75 21.46 -2.62
N ASN A 124 3.08 21.42 -2.38
CA ASN A 124 4.09 22.21 -3.10
C ASN A 124 5.27 21.39 -3.65
N GLY A 125 6.24 22.04 -4.31
CA GLY A 125 7.38 21.43 -5.01
C GLY A 125 8.54 20.94 -4.12
N PHE A 126 9.73 20.73 -4.71
CA PHE A 126 10.91 20.05 -4.11
C PHE A 126 11.41 20.57 -2.75
N ASN A 127 10.95 21.74 -2.30
CA ASN A 127 11.38 22.42 -1.08
C ASN A 127 10.67 21.96 0.21
N ASP A 128 9.59 21.18 0.10
CA ASP A 128 8.96 20.49 1.22
C ASP A 128 8.78 19.01 0.85
N ASN A 129 9.91 18.32 0.76
CA ASN A 129 9.95 16.90 0.44
C ASN A 129 10.03 16.07 1.72
N GLY A 130 9.32 14.94 1.71
CA GLY A 130 9.34 13.97 2.79
C GLY A 130 9.46 12.57 2.24
N THR A 131 10.07 11.68 3.00
CA THR A 131 10.11 10.26 2.66
C THR A 131 9.02 9.53 3.43
N TYR A 132 8.17 8.77 2.74
CA TYR A 132 7.19 7.95 3.41
C TYR A 132 7.87 6.80 4.15
N THR A 133 7.84 6.83 5.48
CA THR A 133 8.42 5.81 6.35
C THR A 133 7.30 5.04 7.05
N LEU A 134 7.28 3.72 6.88
CA LEU A 134 6.36 2.87 7.62
C LEU A 134 6.91 2.67 9.04
N ARG A 135 6.03 2.67 10.04
CA ARG A 135 6.44 2.31 11.41
C ARG A 135 6.70 0.80 11.43
N GLY A 136 7.97 0.41 11.57
CA GLY A 136 8.38 -0.98 11.30
C GLY A 136 8.40 -1.30 9.81
N GLY A 137 8.59 -0.28 8.96
CA GLY A 137 8.81 -0.43 7.54
C GLY A 137 10.04 -1.26 7.28
N ASP A 138 9.83 -2.46 6.79
CA ASP A 138 10.90 -3.33 6.39
C ASP A 138 11.17 -3.12 4.90
N ILE A 139 12.43 -2.87 4.55
CA ILE A 139 12.94 -3.46 3.32
C ILE A 139 12.93 -4.94 3.61
N VAL A 140 12.20 -5.72 2.81
CA VAL A 140 12.18 -7.16 2.97
C VAL A 140 13.63 -7.63 2.96
N SER A 141 14.13 -8.22 4.05
CA SER A 141 15.16 -9.23 3.89
C SER A 141 14.57 -10.24 2.92
N LEU A 142 15.18 -10.43 1.74
CA LEU A 142 14.66 -11.22 0.59
C LEU A 142 13.78 -12.41 0.99
N SER A 143 14.14 -13.07 2.10
CA SER A 143 13.35 -14.04 2.89
C SER A 143 11.84 -13.81 3.12
N ARG A 144 11.26 -12.60 3.03
CA ARG A 144 9.78 -12.40 3.14
C ARG A 144 9.06 -12.14 1.82
N MET A 145 9.77 -12.11 0.69
CA MET A 145 9.12 -12.14 -0.63
C MET A 145 8.81 -13.60 -0.97
N PRO A 146 7.68 -13.89 -1.64
CA PRO A 146 7.44 -15.24 -2.12
C PRO A 146 8.61 -15.63 -3.04
N ASN A 147 9.22 -16.77 -2.78
CA ASN A 147 10.29 -17.28 -3.63
C ASN A 147 9.70 -18.04 -4.83
N LYS A 148 10.56 -18.42 -5.78
CA LYS A 148 10.15 -19.14 -6.99
C LYS A 148 9.35 -20.42 -6.69
N LYS A 149 9.72 -21.15 -5.63
CA LYS A 149 9.03 -22.38 -5.21
C LYS A 149 7.64 -22.06 -4.66
N GLU A 150 7.50 -21.02 -3.84
CA GLU A 150 6.21 -20.58 -3.30
C GLU A 150 5.27 -20.11 -4.41
N CYS A 151 5.79 -19.35 -5.38
CA CYS A 151 5.02 -18.93 -6.56
C CYS A 151 4.59 -20.10 -7.45
N GLN A 152 5.45 -21.12 -7.61
CA GLN A 152 5.08 -22.35 -8.30
C GLN A 152 3.99 -23.12 -7.56
N THR A 153 4.11 -23.24 -6.23
CA THR A 153 3.09 -23.90 -5.39
C THR A 153 1.75 -23.18 -5.48
N ALA A 154 1.73 -21.84 -5.37
CA ALA A 154 0.50 -21.06 -5.46
C ALA A 154 -0.18 -21.20 -6.84
N LYS A 155 0.58 -21.11 -7.94
CA LYS A 155 0.05 -21.32 -9.30
C LYS A 155 -0.49 -22.72 -9.49
N LYS A 156 0.18 -23.73 -8.94
CA LYS A 156 -0.28 -25.12 -8.98
C LYS A 156 -1.60 -25.31 -8.21
N LEU A 157 -1.68 -24.79 -6.98
CA LEU A 157 -2.91 -24.83 -6.17
C LEU A 157 -4.10 -24.20 -6.91
N LEU A 158 -3.88 -23.02 -7.52
CA LEU A 158 -4.88 -22.32 -8.33
C LEU A 158 -5.38 -23.17 -9.53
N GLY A 159 -4.49 -23.94 -10.16
CA GLY A 159 -4.82 -24.83 -11.27
C GLY A 159 -5.54 -26.12 -10.84
N ASP A 160 -5.17 -26.66 -9.68
CA ASP A 160 -5.69 -27.94 -9.16
C ASP A 160 -7.07 -27.80 -8.47
N PHE A 161 -7.58 -26.58 -8.28
CA PHE A 161 -8.85 -26.33 -7.58
C PHE A 161 -10.04 -27.14 -8.09
N PRO A 162 -10.33 -27.24 -9.41
CA PRO A 162 -11.48 -27.98 -9.88
C PRO A 162 -11.43 -29.47 -9.50
N SER A 163 -10.24 -30.05 -9.48
CA SER A 163 -10.04 -31.46 -9.11
C SER A 163 -10.17 -31.64 -7.60
N ARG A 164 -9.51 -30.81 -6.80
CA ARG A 164 -9.56 -30.88 -5.33
C ARG A 164 -10.94 -30.59 -4.74
N ILE A 165 -11.73 -29.73 -5.37
CA ILE A 165 -13.12 -29.50 -4.95
C ILE A 165 -13.97 -30.77 -5.16
N ARG A 166 -13.74 -31.53 -6.23
CA ARG A 166 -14.45 -32.81 -6.43
C ARG A 166 -14.10 -33.83 -5.37
N GLU A 167 -12.85 -33.84 -4.91
CA GLU A 167 -12.38 -34.75 -3.86
C GLU A 167 -12.92 -34.36 -2.47
N ASN A 168 -12.96 -33.06 -2.16
CA ASN A 168 -13.39 -32.58 -0.84
C ASN A 168 -14.91 -32.52 -0.65
N TYR A 169 -15.71 -32.53 -1.71
CA TYR A 169 -17.18 -32.48 -1.63
C TYR A 169 -17.80 -33.87 -1.85
N LYS A 170 -18.45 -34.41 -0.81
CA LYS A 170 -19.17 -35.71 -0.89
C LYS A 170 -20.32 -35.72 -1.90
N ASN A 171 -20.91 -34.55 -2.21
CA ASN A 171 -22.03 -34.43 -3.16
C ASN A 171 -21.53 -33.89 -4.52
N PRO A 172 -21.65 -34.68 -5.62
CA PRO A 172 -21.19 -34.27 -6.94
C PRO A 172 -21.88 -33.03 -7.51
N LYS A 173 -23.16 -32.80 -7.18
CA LYS A 173 -23.92 -31.63 -7.64
C LYS A 173 -23.44 -30.35 -6.97
N ALA A 174 -23.16 -30.43 -5.67
CA ALA A 174 -22.60 -29.32 -4.90
C ALA A 174 -21.18 -28.97 -5.37
N ALA A 175 -20.34 -29.98 -5.64
CA ALA A 175 -19.01 -29.79 -6.21
C ALA A 175 -19.08 -29.08 -7.57
N ARG A 176 -19.95 -29.53 -8.47
CA ARG A 176 -20.16 -28.90 -9.79
C ARG A 176 -20.62 -27.45 -9.67
N ALA A 177 -21.54 -27.15 -8.76
CA ALA A 177 -22.01 -25.78 -8.53
C ALA A 177 -20.88 -24.88 -8.03
N LYS A 178 -20.07 -25.34 -7.07
CA LYS A 178 -18.95 -24.55 -6.55
C LYS A 178 -17.85 -24.33 -7.60
N ILE A 179 -17.57 -25.33 -8.43
CA ILE A 179 -16.63 -25.19 -9.54
C ILE A 179 -17.13 -24.16 -10.56
N ALA A 180 -18.43 -24.20 -10.89
CA ALA A 180 -19.02 -23.22 -11.81
C ALA A 180 -18.95 -21.79 -11.24
N GLU A 181 -19.21 -21.62 -9.95
CA GLU A 181 -19.06 -20.35 -9.24
C GLU A 181 -17.62 -19.81 -9.32
N LEU A 182 -16.62 -20.66 -9.05
CA LEU A 182 -15.22 -20.25 -9.15
C LEU A 182 -14.80 -19.93 -10.58
N ILE A 183 -15.25 -20.70 -11.57
CA ILE A 183 -15.00 -20.39 -12.99
C ILE A 183 -15.60 -19.02 -13.33
N ALA A 184 -16.80 -18.69 -12.83
CA ALA A 184 -17.43 -17.40 -13.04
C ALA A 184 -16.68 -16.24 -12.35
N LEU A 185 -16.04 -16.51 -11.21
CA LEU A 185 -15.22 -15.53 -10.49
C LEU A 185 -13.86 -15.27 -11.16
N GLY A 186 -13.38 -16.15 -12.06
CA GLY A 186 -12.24 -15.88 -12.92
C GLY A 186 -10.98 -15.39 -12.18
N ASN A 187 -10.65 -14.10 -12.33
CA ASN A 187 -9.49 -13.45 -11.73
C ASN A 187 -9.71 -12.95 -10.30
N ASP A 188 -10.96 -12.83 -9.85
CA ASP A 188 -11.35 -12.32 -8.53
C ASP A 188 -11.27 -13.37 -7.42
N ILE A 189 -10.95 -14.62 -7.77
CA ILE A 189 -10.85 -15.74 -6.81
C ILE A 189 -9.73 -15.44 -5.80
N THR A 190 -10.08 -15.36 -4.52
CA THR A 190 -9.11 -15.31 -3.41
C THR A 190 -8.89 -16.69 -2.81
N SER A 191 -7.79 -16.90 -2.08
CA SER A 191 -7.62 -18.15 -1.33
C SER A 191 -8.68 -18.32 -0.21
N VAL A 192 -9.29 -17.23 0.26
CA VAL A 192 -10.35 -17.25 1.29
C VAL A 192 -11.66 -17.79 0.73
N ASP A 193 -11.93 -17.60 -0.56
CA ASP A 193 -13.10 -18.19 -1.25
C ASP A 193 -13.03 -19.73 -1.30
N ILE A 194 -11.87 -20.29 -0.95
CA ILE A 194 -11.58 -21.72 -0.95
C ILE A 194 -11.03 -22.09 0.44
N PRO A 195 -11.92 -22.32 1.43
CA PRO A 195 -11.55 -22.36 2.84
C PRO A 195 -10.43 -23.36 3.21
N TRP A 196 -10.35 -24.50 2.52
CA TRP A 196 -9.28 -25.47 2.71
C TRP A 196 -7.95 -25.01 2.10
N ALA A 197 -7.99 -24.31 0.98
CA ALA A 197 -6.79 -23.84 0.28
C ALA A 197 -6.07 -22.77 1.09
N ASP A 198 -6.80 -21.98 1.86
CA ASP A 198 -6.26 -20.95 2.75
C ASP A 198 -5.23 -21.49 3.77
N SER A 199 -5.29 -22.79 4.10
CA SER A 199 -4.28 -23.46 4.93
C SER A 199 -3.05 -23.96 4.16
N GLU A 200 -3.15 -24.05 2.83
CA GLU A 200 -2.13 -24.61 1.95
C GLU A 200 -1.35 -23.54 1.18
N PHE A 201 -1.90 -22.34 1.03
CA PHE A 201 -1.17 -21.23 0.42
C PHE A 201 0.03 -20.81 1.30
N PRO A 202 1.19 -20.53 0.69
CA PRO A 202 2.30 -19.89 1.39
C PRO A 202 1.81 -18.61 2.10
N GLY A 203 2.27 -18.37 3.32
CA GLY A 203 1.72 -17.31 4.18
C GLY A 203 1.69 -15.92 3.53
N HIS A 204 2.71 -15.59 2.73
CA HIS A 204 2.81 -14.32 2.00
C HIS A 204 1.81 -14.16 0.84
N LEU A 205 1.15 -15.24 0.42
CA LEU A 205 0.18 -15.26 -0.70
C LEU A 205 -1.25 -15.53 -0.24
N LYS A 206 -1.46 -15.72 1.06
CA LYS A 206 -2.76 -16.00 1.66
C LYS A 206 -3.66 -14.76 1.62
N GLY A 207 -4.92 -14.96 1.25
CA GLY A 207 -5.96 -13.93 1.15
C GLY A 207 -5.90 -13.08 -0.12
N LEU A 208 -4.90 -13.28 -0.99
CA LEU A 208 -4.75 -12.52 -2.22
C LEU A 208 -5.61 -13.08 -3.35
N LYS A 209 -6.00 -12.21 -4.29
CA LYS A 209 -6.70 -12.63 -5.51
C LYS A 209 -5.74 -13.33 -6.47
N LYS A 210 -6.29 -14.19 -7.33
CA LYS A 210 -5.56 -14.89 -8.38
C LYS A 210 -4.76 -13.95 -9.28
N GLU A 211 -5.32 -12.80 -9.65
CA GLU A 211 -4.61 -11.78 -10.44
C GLU A 211 -3.40 -11.20 -9.70
N ASP A 212 -3.57 -10.83 -8.43
CA ASP A 212 -2.49 -10.30 -7.58
C ASP A 212 -1.37 -11.33 -7.42
N ILE A 213 -1.72 -12.59 -7.16
CA ILE A 213 -0.75 -13.70 -7.08
C ILE A 213 0.00 -13.83 -8.41
N ASN A 214 -0.70 -13.73 -9.54
CA ASN A 214 -0.07 -13.83 -10.86
C ASN A 214 0.88 -12.67 -11.15
N GLU A 215 0.50 -11.44 -10.81
CA GLU A 215 1.36 -10.26 -10.97
C GLU A 215 2.59 -10.30 -10.07
N ILE A 216 2.40 -10.59 -8.76
CA ILE A 216 3.49 -10.73 -7.80
C ILE A 216 4.47 -11.82 -8.27
N CYS A 217 3.95 -12.96 -8.71
CA CYS A 217 4.77 -14.07 -9.20
C CYS A 217 5.30 -13.90 -10.63
N ALA A 218 4.90 -12.87 -11.38
CA ALA A 218 5.49 -12.55 -12.68
C ALA A 218 6.82 -11.78 -12.52
N GLY A 219 6.97 -11.03 -11.43
CA GLY A 219 8.20 -10.29 -11.11
C GLY A 219 9.35 -11.13 -10.56
N ILE A 220 9.10 -12.40 -10.21
CA ILE A 220 10.09 -13.31 -9.62
C ILE A 220 10.72 -14.16 -10.73
N ARG A 221 11.95 -13.79 -11.14
CA ARG A 221 12.75 -14.51 -12.15
C ARG A 221 13.37 -15.80 -11.58
#